data_AF-A0A2T2WRB0-F1
#
_entry.id   AF-A0A2T2WRB0-F1
#
_cell.length_a   1.000
_cell.length_b   1.000
_cell.length_c   1.000
_cell.angle_alpha   90.00
_cell.angle_beta   90.00
_cell.angle_gamma   90.00
#
_symmetry.space_group_name_H-M   'P 1'
#
loop_
_entity.id
_entity.type
_entity.pdbx_description
1 polymer ?
#
loop_
_entity_poly.entity_id
_entity_poly.type
_entity_poly.pdbx_seq_one_letter_code
_entity_poly.pdbx_strand_id
1 'polypeptide(L)'
;MYTLRYYCPDDAYFSRWKAQDPQSWVDHVATLDLLRRIHSVHHIDHEEFIIPSDSNGWPSEAEEHRIYREHIMPRAHILIPRLEAHSLRKAFKSNSGNLYLVGRVVILEDGLVGWATGTSNSFRRFLPPTEFGRFDRRYFLEAVLTHGPDLLSELCFPVIGLPEQRM
;
A
#
# COMPACT_ATOMS: atom_id res chain seq x y z
N MET A 1 -15.13 -3.52 -9.30
CA MET A 1 -15.47 -3.09 -7.92
C MET A 1 -14.19 -2.88 -7.14
N TYR A 2 -14.10 -1.85 -6.28
CA TYR A 2 -12.87 -1.55 -5.54
C TYR A 2 -12.95 -1.95 -4.07
N THR A 3 -11.84 -2.45 -3.53
CA THR A 3 -11.63 -2.77 -2.11
C THR A 3 -10.27 -2.24 -1.69
N LEU A 4 -10.10 -1.82 -0.44
CA LEU A 4 -8.80 -1.43 0.11
C LEU A 4 -8.17 -2.59 0.86
N ARG A 5 -6.91 -2.93 0.58
CA ARG A 5 -6.17 -3.92 1.38
C ARG A 5 -5.05 -3.23 2.14
N TYR A 6 -4.98 -3.46 3.44
CA TYR A 6 -3.89 -3.03 4.29
C TYR A 6 -2.98 -4.21 4.64
N TYR A 7 -1.72 -4.16 4.18
CA TYR A 7 -0.69 -5.11 4.58
C TYR A 7 -0.14 -4.69 5.95
N CYS A 8 -0.68 -5.27 7.02
CA CYS A 8 -0.35 -4.91 8.40
C CYS A 8 0.62 -5.93 9.03
N PRO A 9 1.49 -5.50 9.96
CA PRO A 9 2.25 -6.45 10.76
C PRO A 9 1.33 -7.10 11.80
N ASP A 10 1.74 -8.26 12.30
CA ASP A 10 1.02 -8.97 13.37
C ASP A 10 1.22 -8.35 14.77
N ASP A 11 0.52 -8.89 15.77
CA ASP A 11 0.60 -8.42 17.16
C ASP A 11 2.00 -8.61 17.77
N ALA A 12 2.78 -9.60 17.28
CA ALA A 12 4.12 -9.87 17.77
C ALA A 12 5.08 -8.72 17.45
N TYR A 13 4.96 -8.11 16.27
CA TYR A 13 5.69 -6.90 15.91
C TYR A 13 5.43 -5.78 16.93
N PHE A 14 4.17 -5.45 17.18
CA PHE A 14 3.83 -4.36 18.09
C PHE A 14 4.23 -4.68 19.52
N SER A 15 4.02 -5.90 19.99
CA SER A 15 4.41 -6.31 21.34
C SER A 15 5.90 -6.11 21.60
N ARG A 16 6.75 -6.32 20.59
CA ARG A 16 8.20 -6.18 20.71
C ARG A 16 8.70 -4.75 20.53
N TRP A 17 8.12 -4.01 19.59
CA TRP A 17 8.64 -2.70 19.17
C TRP A 17 7.87 -1.50 19.71
N LYS A 18 6.68 -1.67 20.29
CA LYS A 18 5.84 -0.55 20.76
C LYS A 18 6.53 0.38 21.77
N ALA A 19 7.45 -0.13 22.58
CA ALA A 19 8.21 0.71 23.51
C ALA A 19 9.28 1.57 22.82
N GLN A 20 9.81 1.10 21.68
CA GLN A 20 10.91 1.73 20.95
C GLN A 20 10.40 2.59 19.78
N ASP A 21 9.27 2.20 19.21
CA ASP A 21 8.55 2.91 18.16
C ASP A 21 7.04 2.92 18.45
N PRO A 22 6.59 3.78 19.39
CA PRO A 22 5.16 3.93 19.67
C PRO A 22 4.41 4.54 18.48
N GLN A 23 5.10 5.24 17.58
CA GLN A 23 4.48 5.90 16.43
C GLN A 23 3.94 4.86 15.43
N SER A 24 4.67 3.77 15.20
CA SER A 24 4.19 2.67 14.35
C SER A 24 2.84 2.10 14.82
N TRP A 25 2.62 1.97 16.12
CA TRP A 25 1.33 1.54 16.68
C TRP A 25 0.23 2.60 16.47
N VAL A 26 0.53 3.86 16.76
CA VAL A 26 -0.41 4.97 16.54
C VAL A 26 -0.85 5.03 15.09
N ASP A 27 0.10 4.92 14.15
CA ASP A 27 -0.17 4.96 12.72
C ASP A 27 -0.96 3.74 12.27
N HIS A 28 -0.73 2.56 12.85
CA HIS A 28 -1.52 1.36 12.59
C HIS A 28 -2.99 1.59 12.99
N VAL A 29 -3.24 2.04 14.22
CA VAL A 29 -4.59 2.31 14.72
C VAL A 29 -5.29 3.39 13.89
N ALA A 30 -4.58 4.48 13.55
CA ALA A 30 -5.13 5.54 12.71
C ALA A 30 -5.48 5.05 11.29
N THR A 31 -4.70 4.13 10.74
CA THR A 31 -4.99 3.50 9.44
C THR A 31 -6.29 2.72 9.51
N LEU A 32 -6.47 1.90 10.56
CA LEU A 32 -7.69 1.11 10.74
C LEU A 32 -8.92 1.99 10.95
N ASP A 33 -8.79 3.09 11.71
CA ASP A 33 -9.89 4.05 11.90
C ASP A 33 -10.32 4.69 10.58
N LEU A 34 -9.36 5.14 9.77
CA LEU A 34 -9.65 5.72 8.45
C LEU A 34 -10.32 4.70 7.52
N LEU A 35 -9.86 3.45 7.48
CA LEU A 35 -10.49 2.39 6.67
C LEU A 35 -11.96 2.16 7.07
N ARG A 36 -12.26 2.11 8.38
CA ARG A 36 -13.64 1.97 8.87
C ARG A 36 -14.50 3.17 8.52
N ARG A 37 -13.97 4.38 8.62
CA ARG A 37 -14.67 5.61 8.22
C ARG A 37 -14.95 5.65 6.73
N ILE A 38 -13.98 5.26 5.90
CA ILE A 38 -14.17 5.15 4.44
C ILE A 38 -15.29 4.17 4.12
N HIS A 39 -15.31 2.99 4.74
CA HIS A 39 -16.41 2.04 4.57
C HIS A 39 -17.76 2.65 5.00
N SER A 40 -17.81 3.34 6.13
CA SER A 40 -19.06 3.95 6.62
C SER A 40 -19.60 5.05 5.72
N VAL A 41 -18.74 5.81 5.04
CA VAL A 41 -19.14 6.97 4.22
C VAL A 41 -19.40 6.56 2.76
N HIS A 42 -18.52 5.72 2.21
CA HIS A 42 -18.49 5.43 0.77
C HIS A 42 -18.86 3.98 0.43
N HIS A 43 -19.10 3.12 1.42
CA HIS A 43 -19.33 1.69 1.24
C HIS A 43 -18.20 0.99 0.47
N ILE A 44 -16.97 1.47 0.65
CA ILE A 44 -15.76 0.83 0.12
C ILE A 44 -15.27 -0.15 1.18
N ASP A 45 -15.32 -1.44 0.85
CA ASP A 45 -14.82 -2.49 1.73
C ASP A 45 -13.32 -2.38 1.94
N HIS A 46 -12.86 -2.93 3.07
CA HIS A 46 -11.44 -3.12 3.32
C HIS A 46 -11.13 -4.49 3.89
N GLU A 47 -9.90 -4.93 3.68
CA GLU A 47 -9.35 -6.14 4.28
C GLU A 47 -7.97 -5.89 4.86
N GLU A 48 -7.70 -6.58 5.97
CA GLU A 48 -6.41 -6.58 6.64
C GLU A 48 -5.67 -7.86 6.24
N PHE A 49 -4.49 -7.70 5.66
CA PHE A 49 -3.61 -8.80 5.29
C PHE A 49 -2.42 -8.82 6.23
N ILE A 50 -2.47 -9.69 7.24
CA ILE A 50 -1.47 -9.79 8.28
C ILE A 50 -0.20 -10.43 7.72
N ILE A 51 0.93 -9.74 7.88
CA ILE A 51 2.28 -10.24 7.60
C ILE A 51 2.87 -10.68 8.94
N PRO A 52 3.14 -11.98 9.13
CA PRO A 52 3.64 -12.51 10.39
C PRO A 52 5.06 -12.03 10.65
N SER A 53 5.40 -11.88 11.92
CA SER A 53 6.76 -11.57 12.35
C SER A 53 7.64 -12.82 12.42
N ASP A 54 8.94 -12.65 12.20
CA ASP A 54 9.98 -13.66 12.43
C ASP A 54 10.32 -13.78 13.94
N SER A 55 11.26 -14.65 14.28
CA SER A 55 11.72 -14.84 15.67
C SER A 55 12.33 -13.58 16.30
N ASN A 56 12.76 -12.62 15.48
CA ASN A 56 13.30 -11.33 15.91
C ASN A 56 12.22 -10.26 16.03
N GLY A 57 10.95 -10.60 15.77
CA GLY A 57 9.82 -9.69 15.78
C GLY A 57 9.83 -8.69 14.63
N TRP A 58 10.57 -8.95 13.57
CA TRP A 58 10.50 -8.19 12.32
C TRP A 58 9.52 -8.86 11.38
N PRO A 59 8.81 -8.12 10.51
CA PRO A 59 7.96 -8.76 9.52
C PRO A 59 8.74 -9.75 8.65
N SER A 60 8.12 -10.90 8.39
CA SER A 60 8.75 -12.01 7.66
C SER A 60 9.08 -11.61 6.23
N GLU A 61 10.38 -11.48 5.94
CA GLU A 61 10.87 -11.21 4.59
C GLU A 61 10.40 -12.27 3.59
N ALA A 62 10.37 -13.54 4.01
CA ALA A 62 9.89 -14.63 3.17
C ALA A 62 8.43 -14.43 2.75
N GLU A 63 7.59 -13.94 3.66
CA GLU A 63 6.20 -13.65 3.38
C GLU A 63 6.04 -12.41 2.49
N GLU A 64 6.79 -11.35 2.75
CA GLU A 64 6.79 -10.18 1.86
C GLU A 64 7.21 -10.56 0.43
N HIS A 65 8.22 -11.43 0.30
CA HIS A 65 8.64 -11.96 -0.99
C HIS A 65 7.54 -12.79 -1.67
N ARG A 66 6.80 -13.59 -0.91
CA ARG A 66 5.65 -14.36 -1.43
C ARG A 66 4.56 -13.42 -1.94
N ILE A 67 4.14 -12.45 -1.12
CA ILE A 67 3.13 -11.44 -1.48
C ILE A 67 3.56 -10.66 -2.72
N TYR A 68 4.83 -10.26 -2.81
CA TYR A 68 5.33 -9.56 -3.99
C TYR A 68 5.19 -10.41 -5.27
N ARG A 69 5.55 -11.69 -5.21
CA ARG A 69 5.44 -12.60 -6.37
C ARG A 69 4.00 -12.90 -6.76
N GLU A 70 3.11 -13.03 -5.78
CA GLU A 70 1.74 -13.52 -6.03
C GLU A 70 0.75 -12.37 -6.27
N HIS A 71 0.87 -11.26 -5.54
CA HIS A 71 -0.09 -10.16 -5.61
C HIS A 71 0.38 -9.01 -6.51
N ILE A 72 1.70 -8.75 -6.56
CA ILE A 72 2.25 -7.54 -7.21
C ILE A 72 2.78 -7.84 -8.61
N MET A 73 3.69 -8.82 -8.74
CA MET A 73 4.35 -9.13 -10.02
C MET A 73 3.39 -9.45 -11.18
N PRO A 74 2.29 -10.21 -11.01
CA PRO A 74 1.41 -10.55 -12.13
C PRO A 74 0.73 -9.33 -12.76
N ARG A 75 0.66 -8.22 -12.03
CA ARG A 75 0.04 -6.96 -12.45
C ARG A 75 1.06 -5.87 -12.79
N ALA A 76 2.35 -6.23 -12.96
CA ALA A 76 3.43 -5.29 -13.24
C ALA A 76 3.11 -4.31 -14.39
N HIS A 77 2.55 -4.84 -15.47
CA HIS A 77 2.23 -4.11 -16.68
C HIS A 77 1.19 -2.99 -16.46
N ILE A 78 0.28 -3.17 -15.50
CA ILE A 78 -0.71 -2.17 -15.10
C ILE A 78 -0.16 -1.25 -14.01
N LEU A 79 0.58 -1.81 -13.05
CA LEU A 79 1.07 -1.06 -11.89
C LEU A 79 2.18 -0.05 -12.23
N ILE A 80 3.12 -0.40 -13.13
CA ILE A 80 4.21 0.50 -13.53
C ILE A 80 3.70 1.87 -13.99
N PRO A 81 2.77 1.97 -14.97
CA PRO A 81 2.23 3.26 -15.39
C PRO A 81 1.38 3.93 -14.32
N ARG A 82 0.54 3.19 -13.58
CA ARG A 82 -0.33 3.75 -12.53
C ARG A 82 0.44 4.29 -11.32
N LEU A 83 1.64 3.77 -11.07
CA LEU A 83 2.52 4.21 -9.98
C LEU A 83 3.58 5.22 -10.42
N GLU A 84 3.59 5.59 -11.71
CA GLU A 84 4.62 6.43 -12.34
C GLU A 84 6.04 5.95 -11.99
N ALA A 85 6.24 4.64 -12.00
CA ALA A 85 7.49 4.00 -11.61
C ALA A 85 8.25 3.50 -12.84
N HIS A 86 9.58 3.59 -12.83
CA HIS A 86 10.38 2.99 -13.91
C HIS A 86 10.39 1.45 -13.88
N SER A 87 10.14 0.85 -12.71
CA SER A 87 10.04 -0.60 -12.55
C SER A 87 9.34 -0.93 -11.24
N LEU A 88 8.73 -2.13 -11.15
CA LEU A 88 8.19 -2.64 -9.89
C LEU A 88 9.26 -2.72 -8.79
N ARG A 89 10.51 -3.05 -9.15
CA ARG A 89 11.61 -3.06 -8.19
C ARG A 89 11.75 -1.69 -7.53
N LYS A 90 11.78 -0.59 -8.28
CA LYS A 90 11.86 0.75 -7.68
C LYS A 90 10.60 1.12 -6.88
N ALA A 91 9.45 0.55 -7.24
CA ALA A 91 8.18 0.84 -6.57
C ALA A 91 8.02 0.14 -5.20
N PHE A 92 8.61 -1.05 -5.05
CA PHE A 92 8.37 -1.92 -3.89
C PHE A 92 9.63 -2.37 -3.14
N LYS A 93 10.83 -2.21 -3.73
CA LYS A 93 12.12 -2.54 -3.10
C LYS A 93 12.92 -1.29 -2.79
N SER A 94 13.64 -1.29 -1.67
CA SER A 94 14.67 -0.29 -1.41
C SER A 94 15.89 -0.48 -2.32
N ASN A 95 16.80 0.50 -2.26
CA ASN A 95 18.10 0.40 -2.90
C ASN A 95 18.94 -0.77 -2.34
N SER A 96 18.73 -1.14 -1.06
CA SER A 96 19.37 -2.32 -0.43
C SER A 96 18.75 -3.65 -0.84
N GLY A 97 17.62 -3.64 -1.56
CA GLY A 97 16.98 -4.85 -2.10
C GLY A 97 15.81 -5.40 -1.29
N ASN A 98 15.63 -4.91 -0.06
CA ASN A 98 14.56 -5.31 0.84
C ASN A 98 13.20 -4.85 0.31
N LEU A 99 12.19 -5.72 0.44
CA LEU A 99 10.79 -5.34 0.23
C LEU A 99 10.28 -4.58 1.45
N TYR A 100 9.32 -3.69 1.23
CA TYR A 100 8.62 -2.97 2.29
C TYR A 100 7.14 -2.95 1.92
N LEU A 101 6.48 -4.08 2.09
CA LEU A 101 5.04 -4.25 1.87
C LEU A 101 4.26 -3.99 3.16
N VAL A 102 4.83 -4.32 4.31
CA VAL A 102 4.27 -3.98 5.62
C VAL A 102 4.04 -2.48 5.71
N GLY A 103 2.87 -2.10 6.20
CA GLY A 103 2.45 -0.72 6.29
C GLY A 103 1.80 -0.19 5.01
N ARG A 104 1.76 -0.93 3.89
CA ARG A 104 1.14 -0.44 2.65
C ARG A 104 -0.38 -0.66 2.62
N VAL A 105 -1.09 0.34 2.14
CA VAL A 105 -2.48 0.19 1.65
C VAL A 105 -2.47 0.09 0.13
N VAL A 106 -3.25 -0.82 -0.43
CA VAL A 106 -3.41 -0.99 -1.88
C VAL A 106 -4.88 -0.93 -2.28
N ILE A 107 -5.13 -0.56 -3.52
CA ILE A 107 -6.46 -0.68 -4.14
C ILE A 107 -6.51 -2.03 -4.83
N LEU A 108 -7.50 -2.84 -4.47
CA LEU A 108 -7.89 -4.02 -5.21
C LEU A 108 -8.96 -3.64 -6.23
N GLU A 109 -8.68 -3.93 -7.50
CA GLU A 109 -9.59 -3.80 -8.64
C GLU A 109 -9.95 -5.22 -9.07
N ASP A 110 -11.21 -5.61 -8.82
CA ASP A 110 -11.71 -6.97 -9.09
C ASP A 110 -10.86 -8.07 -8.42
N GLY A 111 -10.50 -7.84 -7.16
CA GLY A 111 -9.73 -8.75 -6.31
C GLY A 111 -8.22 -8.75 -6.56
N LEU A 112 -7.73 -8.04 -7.59
CA LEU A 112 -6.32 -7.97 -7.95
C LEU A 112 -5.75 -6.59 -7.61
N VAL A 113 -4.45 -6.51 -7.31
CA VAL A 113 -3.82 -5.23 -7.01
C VAL A 113 -3.86 -4.33 -8.26
N GLY A 114 -4.62 -3.24 -8.16
CA GLY A 114 -4.82 -2.25 -9.21
C GLY A 114 -3.99 -0.99 -9.00
N TRP A 115 -3.67 -0.65 -7.75
CA TRP A 115 -2.82 0.49 -7.38
C TRP A 115 -2.24 0.27 -5.98
N ALA A 116 -1.13 0.93 -5.64
CA ALA A 116 -0.48 0.77 -4.34
C ALA A 116 0.10 2.08 -3.80
N THR A 117 -0.03 2.24 -2.48
CA THR A 117 0.81 3.18 -1.74
C THR A 117 2.28 2.76 -1.83
N GLY A 118 3.20 3.74 -1.89
CA GLY A 118 4.60 3.54 -1.51
C GLY A 118 5.65 3.78 -2.59
N THR A 119 5.32 4.45 -3.70
CA THR A 119 6.31 5.11 -4.55
C THR A 119 6.30 6.60 -4.24
N SER A 120 7.47 7.24 -4.18
CA SER A 120 7.55 8.69 -3.94
C SER A 120 6.79 9.50 -4.99
N ASN A 121 6.58 8.92 -6.18
CA ASN A 121 5.85 9.54 -7.27
C ASN A 121 4.34 9.41 -7.07
N SER A 122 3.84 8.18 -6.82
CA SER A 122 2.40 7.94 -6.66
C SER A 122 1.80 8.66 -5.45
N PHE A 123 2.62 8.93 -4.44
CA PHE A 123 2.21 9.67 -3.24
C PHE A 123 2.32 11.18 -3.33
N ARG A 124 3.13 11.74 -4.25
CA ARG A 124 3.44 13.17 -4.25
C ARG A 124 2.19 14.05 -4.32
N ARG A 125 1.14 13.57 -4.98
CA ARG A 125 -0.14 14.28 -5.13
C ARG A 125 -0.96 14.39 -3.84
N PHE A 126 -0.68 13.57 -2.83
CA PHE A 126 -1.41 13.56 -1.55
C PHE A 126 -0.62 14.25 -0.43
N LEU A 127 0.69 14.46 -0.62
CA LEU A 127 1.54 15.08 0.38
C LEU A 127 1.35 16.60 0.40
N PRO A 128 1.25 17.21 1.60
CA PRO A 128 1.33 18.67 1.72
C PRO A 128 2.64 19.20 1.12
N PRO A 129 2.64 20.41 0.51
CA PRO A 129 3.85 21.01 -0.06
C PRO A 129 5.01 21.20 0.92
N THR A 130 4.72 21.19 2.21
CA THR A 130 5.65 21.39 3.31
C THR A 130 6.27 20.09 3.84
N GLU A 131 5.78 18.93 3.39
CA GLU A 131 6.19 17.64 3.93
C GLU A 131 6.98 16.81 2.92
N PHE A 132 8.25 16.56 3.25
CA PHE A 132 9.13 15.66 2.51
C PHE A 132 9.52 14.51 3.44
N GLY A 133 8.81 13.38 3.33
CA GLY A 133 9.03 12.25 4.23
C GLY A 133 8.36 10.99 3.72
N ARG A 134 8.95 9.84 4.04
CA ARG A 134 8.35 8.54 3.71
C ARG A 134 7.16 8.30 4.65
N PHE A 135 6.11 7.74 4.06
CA PHE A 135 5.01 7.06 4.74
C PHE A 135 3.95 7.97 5.35
N ASP A 136 3.06 8.50 4.52
CA ASP A 136 1.75 8.80 5.06
C ASP A 136 0.65 8.26 4.13
N ARG A 137 0.43 6.95 4.29
CA ARG A 137 -0.77 6.24 3.81
C ARG A 137 -2.07 6.86 4.34
N ARG A 138 -2.04 7.60 5.45
CA ARG A 138 -3.18 8.34 6.00
C ARG A 138 -3.56 9.48 5.07
N TYR A 139 -2.64 10.26 4.48
CA TYR A 139 -3.03 11.28 3.48
C TYR A 139 -3.73 10.66 2.27
N PHE A 140 -3.26 9.51 1.80
CA PHE A 140 -3.98 8.76 0.77
C PHE A 140 -5.38 8.36 1.26
N LEU A 141 -5.49 7.76 2.44
CA LEU A 141 -6.79 7.36 3.01
C LEU A 141 -7.72 8.53 3.29
N GLU A 142 -7.21 9.69 3.72
CA GLU A 142 -7.95 10.93 3.91
C GLU A 142 -8.46 11.48 2.58
N ALA A 143 -7.65 11.39 1.52
CA ALA A 143 -8.07 11.70 0.17
C ALA A 143 -9.17 10.74 -0.29
N VAL A 144 -9.07 9.44 -0.01
CA VAL A 144 -10.14 8.47 -0.30
C VAL A 144 -11.38 8.76 0.54
N LEU A 145 -11.24 9.15 1.80
CA LEU A 145 -12.37 9.54 2.65
C LEU A 145 -13.07 10.80 2.11
N THR A 146 -12.33 11.71 1.47
CA THR A 146 -12.86 12.95 0.91
C THR A 146 -13.51 12.74 -0.46
N HIS A 147 -12.87 11.97 -1.33
CA HIS A 147 -13.23 11.84 -2.75
C HIS A 147 -13.92 10.52 -3.11
N GLY A 148 -13.86 9.52 -2.22
CA GLY A 148 -14.58 8.26 -2.37
C GLY A 148 -14.16 7.45 -3.60
N PRO A 149 -15.13 6.76 -4.26
CA PRO A 149 -14.87 5.88 -5.41
C PRO A 149 -14.29 6.58 -6.63
N ASP A 150 -14.53 7.89 -6.80
CA ASP A 150 -14.02 8.65 -7.94
C ASP A 150 -12.49 8.68 -7.94
N LEU A 151 -11.88 8.88 -6.77
CA LEU A 151 -10.43 8.84 -6.63
C LEU A 151 -9.87 7.44 -6.93
N LEU A 152 -10.54 6.37 -6.48
CA LEU A 152 -10.11 5.00 -6.78
C LEU A 152 -10.15 4.72 -8.29
N SER A 153 -11.22 5.17 -8.95
CA SER A 153 -11.37 5.06 -10.41
C SER A 153 -10.30 5.85 -11.15
N GLU A 154 -9.98 7.05 -10.68
CA GLU A 154 -8.92 7.89 -11.23
C GLU A 154 -7.55 7.20 -11.14
N LEU A 155 -7.20 6.66 -9.97
CA LEU A 155 -5.92 5.98 -9.74
C LEU A 155 -5.83 4.63 -10.47
N CYS A 156 -6.95 3.97 -10.66
CA CYS A 156 -7.07 2.73 -11.43
C CYS A 156 -7.47 2.99 -12.89
N PHE A 157 -6.93 4.04 -13.52
CA PHE A 157 -7.21 4.33 -14.93
C PHE A 157 -6.85 3.14 -15.86
N PRO A 158 -7.56 2.97 -16.99
CA PRO A 158 -7.27 1.90 -17.95
C PRO A 158 -5.87 2.03 -18.54
N VAL A 159 -5.09 0.95 -18.50
CA VAL A 159 -3.77 0.89 -19.12
C VAL A 159 -3.91 0.17 -20.46
N ILE A 160 -3.82 0.91 -21.55
CA ILE A 160 -3.92 0.37 -22.92
C ILE A 160 -2.50 0.00 -23.43
N GLY A 161 -2.36 -1.24 -23.91
CA GLY A 161 -1.12 -1.80 -24.49
C GLY A 161 -0.55 -2.98 -23.69
N LEU A 162 -0.01 -3.98 -24.38
CA LEU A 162 0.62 -5.16 -23.76
C LEU A 162 2.02 -4.81 -23.21
N PRO A 163 2.44 -5.40 -22.08
CA PRO A 163 3.78 -5.18 -21.51
C PRO A 163 4.93 -5.45 -22.49
N GLU A 164 4.74 -6.38 -23.42
CA GLU A 164 5.73 -6.82 -24.42
C GLU A 164 6.08 -5.73 -25.44
N GLN A 165 5.27 -4.68 -25.57
CA GLN A 165 5.51 -3.58 -26.51
C GLN A 165 6.35 -2.42 -25.91
N ARG A 166 6.85 -2.57 -24.68
CA ARG A 166 7.50 -1.47 -23.93
C ARG A 166 8.83 -1.83 -23.26
N MET A 167 9.40 -2.99 -23.60
CA MET A 167 10.81 -3.35 -23.32
C MET A 167 11.63 -3.25 -24.59
#